data_AF-A0A518DQK9-F1
#
_entry.id   AF-A0A518DQK9-F1
#
_cell.length_a   1.000
_cell.length_b   1.000
_cell.length_c   1.000
_cell.angle_alpha   90.00
_cell.angle_beta   90.00
_cell.angle_gamma   90.00
#
_symmetry.space_group_name_H-M   'P 1'
#
loop_
_entity.id
_entity.type
_entity.pdbx_description
1 polymer ?
#
loop_
_entity_poly.entity_id
_entity_poly.type
_entity_poly.pdbx_seq_one_letter_code
_entity_poly.pdbx_strand_id
1 'polypeptide(L)'
;MTTPTMTYFLPNEWIPPLKVLGRTPWLRILPATRAGGGHQMRFSDDLGEILSEHPWFHQVILSMSSAHGMLLQVLAYSKLLANGPKVVRPTSEQCEALSHVDLNLKFREYEQPFPVFIVEIPAAYRVKLTDEYHFPCPRFVIPYYDRELPFLAVLADGGKTNECVFTVFSPSLTETEMEVGLASRNGQDGNDYSQAIVLERIAINLSLLLTRYGFQNDGPLDSKAVAKQKKLLGGKSVRKAKRARRLLDASMTCISLSQDVQFVGKAGVSDGSTGTGSKKTPHWRRGHFRHQRVGPGRCESRLTFIPPILINSESFVGELADTEYCIRTGGAELPDQLGERHLQSQADSIGTAQ
;
A
#
# COMPACT_ATOMS: atom_id res chain seq x y z
N MET A 1 13.39 18.98 -1.75
CA MET A 1 13.08 17.86 -2.69
C MET A 1 11.86 18.24 -3.52
N THR A 2 11.71 17.72 -4.73
CA THR A 2 10.47 17.89 -5.52
C THR A 2 9.35 17.01 -4.96
N THR A 3 8.17 17.57 -4.77
CA THR A 3 6.98 16.79 -4.36
C THR A 3 6.65 15.77 -5.45
N PRO A 4 6.51 14.48 -5.13
CA PRO A 4 6.17 13.47 -6.12
C PRO A 4 4.75 13.67 -6.64
N THR A 5 4.54 13.30 -7.90
CA THR A 5 3.24 13.19 -8.58
C THR A 5 3.33 11.98 -9.51
N MET A 6 2.25 11.57 -10.19
CA MET A 6 2.33 10.43 -11.11
C MET A 6 3.35 10.64 -12.25
N THR A 7 3.74 11.89 -12.55
CA THR A 7 4.81 12.18 -13.52
C THR A 7 6.22 11.85 -13.00
N TYR A 8 6.36 11.33 -11.78
CA TYR A 8 7.61 10.79 -11.25
C TYR A 8 7.82 9.35 -11.73
N PHE A 9 6.75 8.57 -11.80
CA PHE A 9 6.71 7.18 -12.24
C PHE A 9 6.48 7.02 -13.74
N LEU A 10 5.72 7.95 -14.34
CA LEU A 10 5.18 7.79 -15.70
C LEU A 10 5.55 8.97 -16.60
N PRO A 11 5.80 8.73 -17.90
CA PRO A 11 5.78 9.80 -18.90
C PRO A 11 4.43 10.54 -18.92
N ASN A 12 4.44 11.84 -19.22
CA ASN A 12 3.25 12.69 -19.13
C ASN A 12 2.13 12.28 -20.11
N GLU A 13 2.53 11.65 -21.20
CA GLU A 13 1.72 11.14 -22.29
C GLU A 13 1.09 9.78 -21.99
N TRP A 14 1.59 9.03 -20.99
CA TRP A 14 1.00 7.76 -20.53
C TRP A 14 -0.19 8.01 -19.58
N ILE A 15 -0.24 9.17 -18.91
CA ILE A 15 -1.28 9.48 -17.90
C ILE A 15 -2.72 9.39 -18.47
N PRO A 16 -3.06 10.00 -19.64
CA PRO A 16 -4.41 9.87 -20.20
C PRO A 16 -4.82 8.42 -20.52
N PRO A 17 -4.08 7.61 -21.31
CA PRO A 17 -4.50 6.24 -21.59
C PRO A 17 -4.54 5.35 -20.35
N LEU A 18 -3.59 5.48 -19.42
CA LEU A 18 -3.62 4.71 -18.18
C LEU A 18 -4.84 5.05 -17.31
N LYS A 19 -5.28 6.32 -17.29
CA LYS A 19 -6.50 6.73 -16.59
C LYS A 19 -7.77 6.16 -17.23
N VAL A 20 -7.79 5.95 -18.55
CA VAL A 20 -8.87 5.23 -19.25
C VAL A 20 -8.83 3.75 -18.88
N LEU A 21 -7.68 3.08 -19.06
CA LEU A 21 -7.50 1.66 -18.74
C LEU A 21 -7.84 1.32 -17.29
N GLY A 22 -7.47 2.14 -16.31
CA GLY A 22 -7.77 1.85 -14.91
C GLY A 22 -9.26 1.73 -14.58
N ARG A 23 -10.13 2.31 -15.43
CA ARG A 23 -11.60 2.25 -15.30
C ARG A 23 -12.22 1.01 -15.96
N THR A 24 -11.44 0.21 -16.67
CA THR A 24 -11.89 -0.99 -17.38
C THR A 24 -11.18 -2.24 -16.84
N PRO A 25 -11.72 -3.46 -17.10
CA PRO A 25 -11.06 -4.73 -16.80
C PRO A 25 -10.11 -5.16 -17.92
N TRP A 26 -9.31 -4.21 -18.45
CA TRP A 26 -8.47 -4.37 -19.64
C TRP A 26 -7.40 -5.47 -19.56
N LEU A 27 -7.00 -5.83 -18.34
CA LEU A 27 -6.09 -6.92 -18.02
C LEU A 27 -6.70 -7.74 -16.89
N ARG A 28 -6.84 -9.05 -17.10
CA ARG A 28 -7.27 -10.01 -16.08
C ARG A 28 -6.08 -10.87 -15.67
N ILE A 29 -5.92 -11.05 -14.36
CA ILE A 29 -4.98 -12.02 -13.79
C ILE A 29 -5.78 -13.27 -13.44
N LEU A 30 -5.49 -14.36 -14.14
CA LEU A 30 -6.10 -15.65 -13.87
C LEU A 30 -5.21 -16.42 -12.88
N PRO A 31 -5.79 -17.04 -11.84
CA PRO A 31 -5.03 -17.87 -10.92
C PRO A 31 -4.38 -19.04 -11.68
N ALA A 32 -3.20 -19.46 -11.22
CA ALA A 32 -2.52 -20.61 -11.78
C ALA A 32 -3.42 -21.86 -11.73
N THR A 33 -3.62 -22.51 -12.87
CA THR A 33 -4.48 -23.70 -13.01
C THR A 33 -3.83 -24.99 -12.48
N ARG A 34 -2.56 -24.93 -12.05
CA ARG A 34 -1.77 -26.04 -11.51
C ARG A 34 -0.91 -25.55 -10.35
N ALA A 35 -0.68 -26.42 -9.37
CA ALA A 35 0.30 -26.17 -8.32
C ALA A 35 1.68 -25.91 -8.94
N GLY A 36 2.32 -24.79 -8.56
CA GLY A 36 3.59 -24.34 -9.14
C GLY A 36 3.50 -23.62 -10.49
N GLY A 37 2.31 -23.43 -11.06
CA GLY A 37 2.13 -22.55 -12.21
C GLY A 37 2.23 -21.07 -11.81
N GLY A 38 2.74 -20.21 -12.70
CA GLY A 38 2.61 -18.77 -12.57
C GLY A 38 1.19 -18.30 -12.92
N HIS A 39 0.81 -17.09 -12.48
CA HIS A 39 -0.43 -16.45 -12.90
C HIS A 39 -0.44 -16.20 -14.40
N GLN A 40 -1.57 -16.46 -15.06
CA GLN A 40 -1.74 -16.13 -16.47
C GLN A 40 -2.34 -14.73 -16.59
N MET A 41 -1.72 -13.87 -17.39
CA MET A 41 -2.27 -12.57 -17.74
C MET A 41 -3.00 -12.64 -19.08
N ARG A 42 -4.24 -12.14 -19.13
CA ARG A 42 -5.03 -12.07 -20.37
C ARG A 42 -5.58 -10.65 -20.55
N PHE A 43 -5.28 -10.04 -21.69
CA PHE A 43 -5.92 -8.81 -22.12
C PHE A 43 -7.41 -9.03 -22.41
N SER A 44 -8.21 -7.99 -22.20
CA SER A 44 -9.61 -7.97 -22.64
C SER A 44 -9.68 -7.88 -24.18
N ASP A 45 -10.67 -8.53 -24.77
CA ASP A 45 -10.79 -8.65 -26.23
C ASP A 45 -11.14 -7.28 -26.89
N ASP A 46 -11.62 -6.31 -26.09
CA ASP A 46 -11.94 -4.92 -26.45
C ASP A 46 -10.78 -3.91 -26.22
N LEU A 47 -9.57 -4.36 -25.84
CA LEU A 47 -8.43 -3.49 -25.53
C LEU A 47 -8.11 -2.45 -26.62
N GLY A 48 -8.25 -2.85 -27.89
CA GLY A 48 -8.03 -1.95 -29.04
C GLY A 48 -9.10 -0.86 -29.17
N GLU A 49 -10.34 -1.12 -28.76
CA GLU A 49 -11.43 -0.15 -28.72
C GLU A 49 -11.26 0.82 -27.55
N ILE A 50 -10.94 0.29 -26.36
CA ILE A 50 -10.63 1.08 -25.15
C ILE A 50 -9.49 2.09 -25.40
N LEU A 51 -8.50 1.71 -26.22
CA LEU A 51 -7.35 2.55 -26.60
C LEU A 51 -7.46 3.17 -28.00
N SER A 52 -8.66 3.26 -28.58
CA SER A 52 -8.88 3.85 -29.90
C SER A 52 -8.43 5.32 -30.02
N GLU A 53 -8.58 6.13 -28.97
CA GLU A 53 -8.04 7.50 -28.91
C GLU A 53 -6.50 7.55 -28.75
N HIS A 54 -5.87 6.42 -28.40
CA HIS A 54 -4.46 6.30 -28.01
C HIS A 54 -3.78 5.08 -28.68
N PRO A 55 -3.83 4.93 -30.02
CA PRO A 55 -3.43 3.69 -30.70
C PRO A 55 -1.94 3.37 -30.57
N TRP A 56 -1.09 4.39 -30.41
CA TRP A 56 0.33 4.22 -30.09
C TRP A 56 0.54 3.54 -28.74
N PHE A 57 -0.32 3.81 -27.75
CA PHE A 57 -0.22 3.23 -26.42
C PHE A 57 -0.71 1.78 -26.39
N HIS A 58 -1.67 1.42 -27.25
CA HIS A 58 -2.05 0.03 -27.47
C HIS A 58 -0.84 -0.82 -27.91
N GLN A 59 -0.02 -0.32 -28.84
CA GLN A 59 1.22 -0.99 -29.24
C GLN A 59 2.23 -1.10 -28.09
N VAL A 60 2.34 -0.08 -27.24
CA VAL A 60 3.18 -0.15 -26.02
C VAL A 60 2.70 -1.28 -25.09
N ILE A 61 1.40 -1.36 -24.80
CA ILE A 61 0.83 -2.44 -23.97
C ILE A 61 1.09 -3.82 -24.57
N LEU A 62 0.87 -3.99 -25.88
CA LEU A 62 1.13 -5.27 -26.56
C LEU A 62 2.62 -5.64 -26.53
N SER A 63 3.53 -4.67 -26.65
CA SER A 63 4.98 -4.92 -26.56
C SER A 63 5.43 -5.38 -25.17
N MET A 64 4.68 -5.05 -24.12
CA MET A 64 4.92 -5.51 -22.75
C MET A 64 4.35 -6.90 -22.44
N SER A 65 3.66 -7.55 -23.38
CA SER A 65 2.96 -8.83 -23.16
C SER A 65 3.85 -9.97 -22.65
N SER A 66 5.14 -9.98 -22.97
CA SER A 66 6.13 -10.94 -22.47
C SER A 66 6.70 -10.57 -21.10
N ALA A 67 6.54 -9.33 -20.65
CA ALA A 67 7.12 -8.77 -19.43
C ALA A 67 6.07 -8.60 -18.32
N HIS A 68 5.62 -9.73 -17.76
CA HIS A 68 4.59 -9.82 -16.72
C HIS A 68 4.73 -8.78 -15.58
N GLY A 69 5.95 -8.52 -15.10
CA GLY A 69 6.21 -7.50 -14.07
C GLY A 69 5.86 -6.07 -14.51
N MET A 70 6.22 -5.69 -15.74
CA MET A 70 5.86 -4.38 -16.30
C MET A 70 4.35 -4.26 -16.49
N LEU A 71 3.65 -5.32 -16.91
CA LEU A 71 2.18 -5.31 -17.01
C LEU A 71 1.50 -5.12 -15.66
N LEU A 72 1.99 -5.76 -14.59
CA LEU A 72 1.47 -5.55 -13.23
C LEU A 72 1.67 -4.10 -12.75
N GLN A 73 2.85 -3.55 -13.01
CA GLN A 73 3.21 -2.17 -12.68
C GLN A 73 2.30 -1.18 -13.43
N VAL A 74 2.11 -1.39 -14.73
CA VAL A 74 1.19 -0.64 -15.59
C VAL A 74 -0.27 -0.77 -15.12
N LEU A 75 -0.70 -1.96 -14.69
CA LEU A 75 -2.03 -2.19 -14.13
C LEU A 75 -2.23 -1.42 -12.81
N ALA A 76 -1.32 -1.54 -11.85
CA ALA A 76 -1.36 -0.78 -10.60
C ALA A 76 -1.38 0.74 -10.85
N TYR A 77 -0.56 1.23 -11.79
CA TYR A 77 -0.53 2.64 -12.20
C TYR A 77 -1.82 3.10 -12.89
N SER A 78 -2.44 2.25 -13.73
CA SER A 78 -3.74 2.55 -14.33
C SER A 78 -4.81 2.72 -13.24
N LYS A 79 -4.85 1.79 -12.26
CA LYS A 79 -5.80 1.81 -11.15
C LYS A 79 -5.58 3.01 -10.21
N LEU A 80 -4.33 3.43 -9.97
CA LEU A 80 -4.00 4.65 -9.23
C LEU A 80 -4.58 5.90 -9.91
N LEU A 81 -4.36 6.05 -11.21
CA LEU A 81 -4.83 7.20 -11.99
C LEU A 81 -6.36 7.24 -12.12
N ALA A 82 -7.02 6.08 -12.24
CA ALA A 82 -8.47 6.00 -12.31
C ALA A 82 -9.17 6.35 -10.99
N ASN A 83 -8.63 5.89 -9.85
CA ASN A 83 -9.22 6.06 -8.51
C ASN A 83 -8.77 7.32 -7.76
N GLY A 84 -7.94 8.16 -8.40
CA GLY A 84 -7.29 9.31 -7.77
C GLY A 84 -6.09 8.87 -6.90
N PRO A 85 -4.83 9.18 -7.30
CA PRO A 85 -3.65 8.70 -6.60
C PRO A 85 -3.63 9.14 -5.13
N LYS A 86 -3.42 8.17 -4.23
CA LYS A 86 -3.30 8.38 -2.78
C LYS A 86 -1.92 7.95 -2.32
N VAL A 87 -1.32 8.71 -1.41
CA VAL A 87 -0.03 8.40 -0.81
C VAL A 87 -0.11 8.43 0.71
N VAL A 88 0.40 7.39 1.35
CA VAL A 88 0.64 7.31 2.79
C VAL A 88 2.13 7.54 3.03
N ARG A 89 2.46 8.30 4.07
CA ARG A 89 3.84 8.61 4.48
C ARG A 89 4.05 8.14 5.91
N PRO A 90 4.33 6.84 6.13
CA PRO A 90 4.70 6.37 7.46
C PRO A 90 5.98 7.08 7.95
N THR A 91 6.09 7.24 9.26
CA THR A 91 7.36 7.67 9.88
C THR A 91 8.37 6.51 9.89
N SER A 92 9.65 6.78 10.19
CA SER A 92 10.67 5.73 10.24
C SER A 92 10.36 4.69 11.32
N GLU A 93 9.80 5.14 12.44
CA GLU A 93 9.41 4.34 13.60
C GLU A 93 8.18 3.48 13.26
N GLN A 94 7.24 4.02 12.49
CA GLN A 94 6.13 3.25 11.94
C GLN A 94 6.62 2.17 10.96
N CYS A 95 7.58 2.49 10.08
CA CYS A 95 8.19 1.48 9.20
C CYS A 95 8.88 0.36 10.01
N GLU A 96 9.66 0.70 11.04
CA GLU A 96 10.31 -0.29 11.89
C GLU A 96 9.31 -1.17 12.64
N ALA A 97 8.30 -0.57 13.27
CA ALA A 97 7.26 -1.37 13.94
C ALA A 97 6.55 -2.31 12.96
N LEU A 98 6.22 -1.84 11.75
CA LEU A 98 5.50 -2.63 10.75
C LEU A 98 6.34 -3.73 10.08
N SER A 99 7.68 -3.63 10.09
CA SER A 99 8.57 -4.73 9.66
C SER A 99 8.65 -5.86 10.69
N HIS A 100 8.40 -5.56 11.97
CA HIS A 100 8.32 -6.55 13.06
C HIS A 100 6.92 -7.14 13.29
N VAL A 101 5.98 -6.95 12.36
CA VAL A 101 4.63 -7.54 12.42
C VAL A 101 4.51 -8.75 11.47
N ASP A 102 4.09 -9.88 12.03
CA ASP A 102 3.82 -11.13 11.32
C ASP A 102 2.46 -11.13 10.62
N LEU A 103 2.45 -11.63 9.38
CA LEU A 103 1.26 -11.72 8.53
C LEU A 103 0.59 -13.11 8.65
N ASN A 104 0.29 -13.47 9.91
CA ASN A 104 -0.37 -14.72 10.31
C ASN A 104 -1.89 -14.69 10.02
N LEU A 105 -2.22 -14.36 8.77
CA LEU A 105 -3.58 -14.20 8.23
C LEU A 105 -3.69 -15.02 6.97
N LYS A 106 -4.84 -15.68 6.75
CA LYS A 106 -5.11 -16.29 5.44
C LYS A 106 -5.41 -15.18 4.44
N PHE A 107 -4.99 -15.37 3.19
CA PHE A 107 -5.17 -14.36 2.14
C PHE A 107 -6.63 -13.86 1.99
N ARG A 108 -7.61 -14.74 2.20
CA ARG A 108 -9.06 -14.41 2.19
C ARG A 108 -9.52 -13.42 3.29
N GLU A 109 -8.68 -13.18 4.29
CA GLU A 109 -8.94 -12.29 5.44
C GLU A 109 -8.25 -10.92 5.27
N TYR A 110 -7.47 -10.77 4.20
CA TYR A 110 -6.81 -9.52 3.85
C TYR A 110 -7.82 -8.50 3.31
N GLU A 111 -7.74 -7.28 3.82
CA GLU A 111 -8.52 -6.14 3.35
C GLU A 111 -7.61 -4.91 3.30
N GLN A 112 -7.87 -4.03 2.34
CA GLN A 112 -7.20 -2.73 2.23
C GLN A 112 -8.21 -1.61 1.88
N PRO A 113 -7.95 -0.34 2.27
CA PRO A 113 -8.94 0.73 2.24
C PRO A 113 -9.27 1.24 0.83
N PHE A 114 -8.37 1.03 -0.13
CA PHE A 114 -8.53 1.39 -1.54
C PHE A 114 -8.05 0.23 -2.41
N PRO A 115 -8.54 0.07 -3.66
CA PRO A 115 -7.98 -0.92 -4.58
C PRO A 115 -6.47 -0.79 -4.73
N VAL A 116 -5.95 0.45 -4.80
CA VAL A 116 -4.50 0.71 -4.83
C VAL A 116 -4.18 2.08 -4.21
N PHE A 117 -3.03 2.17 -3.57
CA PHE A 117 -2.42 3.41 -3.06
C PHE A 117 -0.89 3.27 -3.05
N ILE A 118 -0.18 4.35 -2.71
CA ILE A 118 1.29 4.39 -2.63
C ILE A 118 1.70 4.54 -1.17
N VAL A 119 2.71 3.79 -0.73
CA VAL A 119 3.46 4.01 0.50
C VAL A 119 4.78 4.67 0.13
N GLU A 120 5.04 5.88 0.60
CA GLU A 120 6.33 6.57 0.40
C GLU A 120 7.24 6.32 1.62
N ILE A 121 8.30 5.55 1.44
CA ILE A 121 9.20 5.14 2.52
C ILE A 121 10.10 6.32 2.91
N PRO A 122 10.15 6.71 4.21
CA PRO A 122 10.85 7.89 4.67
C PRO A 122 12.37 7.76 4.47
N ALA A 123 13.02 8.88 4.14
CA ALA A 123 14.41 8.87 3.70
C ALA A 123 15.39 8.25 4.70
N ALA A 124 15.21 8.47 6.01
CA ALA A 124 16.04 7.87 7.05
C ALA A 124 15.92 6.34 7.08
N TYR A 125 14.69 5.81 6.99
CA TYR A 125 14.45 4.36 6.94
C TYR A 125 15.06 3.71 5.69
N ARG A 126 15.02 4.41 4.54
CA ARG A 126 15.66 3.93 3.31
C ARG A 126 17.19 3.89 3.40
N VAL A 127 17.81 4.82 4.13
CA VAL A 127 19.25 4.77 4.42
C VAL A 127 19.55 3.54 5.28
N LYS A 128 18.85 3.34 6.41
CA LYS A 128 18.98 2.13 7.24
C LYS A 128 18.90 0.85 6.40
N LEU A 129 17.84 0.67 5.61
CA LEU A 129 17.67 -0.51 4.76
C LEU A 129 18.74 -0.64 3.67
N THR A 130 19.30 0.46 3.17
CA THR A 130 20.38 0.42 2.18
C THR A 130 21.69 -0.01 2.81
N ASP A 131 21.98 0.44 4.03
CA ASP A 131 23.17 0.04 4.79
C ASP A 131 23.08 -1.41 5.28
N GLU A 132 21.91 -1.83 5.77
CA GLU A 132 21.63 -3.19 6.28
C GLU A 132 21.65 -4.27 5.20
N TYR A 133 21.04 -4.00 4.03
CA TYR A 133 20.97 -4.95 2.91
C TYR A 133 22.04 -4.70 1.83
N HIS A 134 22.87 -3.67 1.96
CA HIS A 134 23.84 -3.26 0.92
C HIS A 134 23.21 -3.09 -0.48
N PHE A 135 21.93 -2.72 -0.56
CA PHE A 135 21.16 -2.60 -1.80
C PHE A 135 20.30 -1.32 -1.80
N PRO A 136 20.23 -0.54 -2.90
CA PRO A 136 19.50 0.73 -2.92
C PRO A 136 18.01 0.60 -2.60
N CYS A 137 17.58 1.09 -1.44
CA CYS A 137 16.20 0.93 -0.99
C CYS A 137 15.19 1.69 -1.87
N PRO A 138 14.20 0.98 -2.47
CA PRO A 138 13.08 1.58 -3.18
C PRO A 138 12.40 2.69 -2.39
N ARG A 139 11.91 3.72 -3.09
CA ARG A 139 11.26 4.87 -2.45
C ARG A 139 9.78 4.63 -2.20
N PHE A 140 9.15 3.81 -3.04
CA PHE A 140 7.71 3.61 -3.03
C PHE A 140 7.37 2.13 -2.96
N VAL A 141 6.29 1.82 -2.25
CA VAL A 141 5.67 0.49 -2.27
C VAL A 141 4.21 0.65 -2.64
N ILE A 142 3.71 -0.14 -3.58
CA ILE A 142 2.38 0.01 -4.18
C ILE A 142 1.60 -1.30 -4.00
N PRO A 143 0.80 -1.43 -2.93
CA PRO A 143 -0.14 -2.54 -2.78
C PRO A 143 -1.40 -2.30 -3.65
N TYR A 144 -1.58 -3.14 -4.66
CA TYR A 144 -2.78 -3.24 -5.48
C TYR A 144 -3.54 -4.54 -5.17
N TYR A 145 -4.72 -4.40 -4.57
CA TYR A 145 -5.63 -5.49 -4.28
C TYR A 145 -6.87 -5.39 -5.17
N ASP A 146 -7.13 -6.45 -5.91
CA ASP A 146 -8.37 -6.61 -6.66
C ASP A 146 -9.33 -7.50 -5.85
N ARG A 147 -10.56 -7.02 -5.64
CA ARG A 147 -11.58 -7.73 -4.84
C ARG A 147 -12.43 -8.70 -5.69
N GLU A 148 -12.51 -8.46 -7.01
CA GLU A 148 -13.32 -9.27 -7.92
C GLU A 148 -12.52 -10.48 -8.40
N LEU A 149 -11.26 -10.25 -8.74
CA LEU A 149 -10.26 -11.28 -8.95
C LEU A 149 -9.36 -11.27 -7.72
N PRO A 150 -9.66 -12.00 -6.64
CA PRO A 150 -8.99 -11.85 -5.33
C PRO A 150 -7.48 -12.13 -5.42
N PHE A 151 -6.68 -11.12 -5.74
CA PHE A 151 -5.22 -11.15 -5.77
C PHE A 151 -4.69 -9.83 -5.20
N LEU A 152 -3.49 -9.91 -4.64
CA LEU A 152 -2.74 -8.75 -4.18
C LEU A 152 -1.40 -8.75 -4.92
N ALA A 153 -1.13 -7.68 -5.68
CA ALA A 153 0.19 -7.37 -6.18
C ALA A 153 0.80 -6.29 -5.28
N VAL A 154 1.98 -6.53 -4.70
CA VAL A 154 2.77 -5.51 -4.01
C VAL A 154 4.02 -5.23 -4.82
N LEU A 155 4.27 -3.96 -5.13
CA LEU A 155 5.36 -3.53 -6.01
C LEU A 155 6.27 -2.57 -5.27
N ALA A 156 7.58 -2.87 -5.18
CA ALA A 156 8.60 -1.99 -4.62
C ALA A 156 9.34 -1.25 -5.76
N ASP A 157 9.18 0.07 -5.82
CA ASP A 157 9.54 0.91 -6.96
C ASP A 157 10.54 2.02 -6.56
N GLY A 158 11.71 2.03 -7.22
CA GLY A 158 12.76 3.04 -7.03
C GLY A 158 12.48 4.39 -7.71
N GLY A 159 11.53 4.43 -8.65
CA GLY A 159 11.13 5.60 -9.41
C GLY A 159 11.54 5.54 -10.88
N LYS A 160 12.63 6.23 -11.21
CA LYS A 160 13.10 6.37 -12.61
C LYS A 160 13.92 5.19 -13.12
N THR A 161 14.28 4.27 -12.23
CA THR A 161 14.90 2.99 -12.54
C THR A 161 13.77 2.00 -12.79
N ASN A 162 13.72 1.36 -13.97
CA ASN A 162 12.68 0.38 -14.32
C ASN A 162 12.75 -0.94 -13.51
N GLU A 163 13.62 -0.99 -12.51
CA GLU A 163 13.76 -2.11 -11.58
C GLU A 163 12.68 -1.98 -10.50
N CYS A 164 11.70 -2.88 -10.59
CA CYS A 164 10.63 -3.04 -9.63
C CYS A 164 10.61 -4.51 -9.17
N VAL A 165 10.78 -4.74 -7.88
CA VAL A 165 10.51 -6.07 -7.29
C VAL A 165 9.00 -6.15 -7.06
N PHE A 166 8.40 -7.31 -7.30
CA PHE A 166 6.95 -7.48 -7.14
C PHE A 166 6.56 -8.88 -6.63
N THR A 167 5.60 -8.91 -5.71
CA THR A 167 4.98 -10.14 -5.21
C THR A 167 3.50 -10.17 -5.50
N VAL A 168 3.03 -11.31 -6.03
CA VAL A 168 1.61 -11.57 -6.32
C VAL A 168 1.12 -12.70 -5.43
N PHE A 169 0.17 -12.38 -4.56
CA PHE A 169 -0.58 -13.32 -3.74
C PHE A 169 -1.93 -13.64 -4.42
N SER A 170 -2.37 -14.89 -4.36
CA SER A 170 -3.69 -15.32 -4.86
C SER A 170 -4.23 -16.49 -4.03
N PRO A 171 -5.54 -16.78 -4.08
CA PRO A 171 -6.17 -17.72 -3.18
C PRO A 171 -5.92 -19.17 -3.60
N SER A 172 -5.32 -19.42 -4.77
CA SER A 172 -4.84 -20.75 -5.18
C SER A 172 -3.72 -21.29 -4.27
N LEU A 173 -3.14 -20.45 -3.41
CA LEU A 173 -2.37 -20.84 -2.22
C LEU A 173 -3.34 -21.03 -1.02
N THR A 174 -4.31 -21.94 -1.16
CA THR A 174 -5.63 -21.89 -0.46
C THR A 174 -5.63 -21.89 1.06
N GLU A 175 -4.56 -22.33 1.75
CA GLU A 175 -4.61 -22.54 3.20
C GLU A 175 -3.45 -21.95 4.01
N THR A 176 -2.37 -21.52 3.36
CA THR A 176 -1.19 -20.96 4.04
C THR A 176 -1.39 -19.50 4.43
N GLU A 177 -0.81 -19.10 5.56
CA GLU A 177 -0.75 -17.70 6.01
C GLU A 177 0.06 -16.85 5.02
N MET A 178 -0.27 -15.56 4.90
CA MET A 178 0.41 -14.63 3.99
C MET A 178 1.92 -14.51 4.27
N GLU A 179 2.32 -14.69 5.54
CA GLU A 179 3.71 -14.82 5.98
C GLU A 179 4.47 -15.94 5.21
N VAL A 180 3.83 -17.09 4.95
CA VAL A 180 4.40 -18.18 4.14
C VAL A 180 4.49 -17.77 2.66
N GLY A 181 3.53 -16.98 2.17
CA GLY A 181 3.58 -16.41 0.82
C GLY A 181 4.79 -15.50 0.61
N LEU A 182 5.15 -14.70 1.62
CA LEU A 182 6.37 -13.90 1.64
C LEU A 182 7.62 -14.79 1.76
N ALA A 183 7.66 -15.67 2.77
CA ALA A 183 8.84 -16.48 3.08
C ALA A 183 9.17 -17.54 2.01
N SER A 184 8.18 -18.06 1.29
CA SER A 184 8.40 -19.03 0.20
C SER A 184 9.18 -18.45 -0.99
N ARG A 185 9.28 -17.12 -1.08
CA ARG A 185 10.11 -16.42 -2.07
C ARG A 185 11.58 -16.25 -1.67
N ASN A 186 11.96 -16.62 -0.44
CA ASN A 186 13.36 -16.72 -0.01
C ASN A 186 14.19 -17.75 -0.83
N GLY A 187 13.57 -18.54 -1.70
CA GLY A 187 14.29 -19.37 -2.68
C GLY A 187 14.91 -18.57 -3.86
N GLN A 188 14.70 -17.26 -3.93
CA GLN A 188 15.48 -16.36 -4.78
C GLN A 188 16.53 -15.67 -3.90
N ASP A 189 17.77 -16.16 -3.96
CA ASP A 189 18.88 -15.61 -3.18
C ASP A 189 19.19 -14.17 -3.61
N GLY A 190 19.10 -13.23 -2.68
CA GLY A 190 19.43 -11.83 -2.92
C GLY A 190 19.09 -10.89 -1.77
N ASN A 191 19.93 -9.89 -1.56
CA ASN A 191 19.68 -8.85 -0.56
C ASN A 191 18.52 -7.93 -0.98
N ASP A 192 18.33 -7.75 -2.29
CA ASP A 192 17.21 -7.03 -2.91
C ASP A 192 15.86 -7.71 -2.61
N TYR A 193 15.78 -9.03 -2.75
CA TYR A 193 14.58 -9.81 -2.36
C TYR A 193 14.33 -9.74 -0.85
N SER A 194 15.37 -9.87 -0.03
CA SER A 194 15.26 -9.79 1.43
C SER A 194 14.76 -8.41 1.88
N GLN A 195 15.26 -7.33 1.27
CA GLN A 195 14.80 -5.96 1.51
C GLN A 195 13.36 -5.75 0.99
N ALA A 196 13.02 -6.31 -0.17
CA ALA A 196 11.67 -6.23 -0.71
C ALA A 196 10.63 -6.88 0.21
N ILE A 197 10.93 -8.04 0.82
CA ILE A 197 10.04 -8.69 1.80
C ILE A 197 9.73 -7.78 3.00
N VAL A 198 10.72 -7.01 3.49
CA VAL A 198 10.51 -6.01 4.55
C VAL A 198 9.56 -4.91 4.08
N LEU A 199 9.79 -4.36 2.88
CA LEU A 199 8.98 -3.29 2.30
C LEU A 199 7.54 -3.73 2.00
N GLU A 200 7.36 -4.94 1.48
CA GLU A 200 6.06 -5.55 1.22
C GLU A 200 5.29 -5.77 2.53
N ARG A 201 5.95 -6.35 3.54
CA ARG A 201 5.37 -6.53 4.88
C ARG A 201 4.89 -5.21 5.48
N ILE A 202 5.70 -4.14 5.39
CA ILE A 202 5.30 -2.80 5.85
C ILE A 202 4.02 -2.34 5.13
N ALA A 203 3.95 -2.47 3.80
CA ALA A 203 2.79 -2.03 3.02
C ALA A 203 1.52 -2.84 3.30
N ILE A 204 1.63 -4.16 3.48
CA ILE A 204 0.50 -5.05 3.79
C ILE A 204 -0.01 -4.76 5.21
N ASN A 205 0.88 -4.64 6.21
CA ASN A 205 0.49 -4.31 7.58
C ASN A 205 -0.14 -2.91 7.67
N LEU A 206 0.40 -1.92 6.95
CA LEU A 206 -0.16 -0.58 6.87
C LEU A 206 -1.56 -0.56 6.21
N SER A 207 -1.77 -1.37 5.18
CA SER A 207 -3.09 -1.56 4.54
C SER A 207 -4.15 -2.08 5.52
N LEU A 208 -3.77 -3.05 6.34
CA LEU A 208 -4.64 -3.61 7.39
C LEU A 208 -4.94 -2.57 8.48
N LEU A 209 -3.95 -1.80 8.92
CA LEU A 209 -4.16 -0.72 9.91
C LEU A 209 -5.10 0.36 9.38
N LEU A 210 -4.89 0.87 8.16
CA LEU A 210 -5.75 1.89 7.55
C LEU A 210 -7.20 1.40 7.35
N THR A 211 -7.39 0.09 7.14
CA THR A 211 -8.72 -0.53 7.04
C THR A 211 -9.40 -0.65 8.40
N ARG A 212 -8.68 -1.07 9.44
CA ARG A 212 -9.25 -1.38 10.77
C ARG A 212 -9.41 -0.16 11.67
N TYR A 213 -8.49 0.81 11.57
CA TYR A 213 -8.44 2.00 12.41
C TYR A 213 -8.82 3.30 11.68
N GLY A 214 -9.12 3.19 10.38
CA GLY A 214 -9.51 4.31 9.53
C GLY A 214 -8.34 5.18 9.08
N PHE A 215 -8.62 6.03 8.10
CA PHE A 215 -7.70 7.01 7.56
C PHE A 215 -8.36 8.39 7.48
N GLN A 216 -7.56 9.43 7.58
CA GLN A 216 -7.95 10.81 7.28
C GLN A 216 -7.36 11.26 5.95
N ASN A 217 -7.99 12.26 5.33
CA ASN A 217 -7.59 12.83 4.05
C ASN A 217 -6.96 14.20 4.29
N ASP A 218 -5.64 14.26 4.21
CA ASP A 218 -4.83 15.47 4.47
C ASP A 218 -4.83 16.43 3.27
N GLY A 219 -5.56 16.10 2.20
CA GLY A 219 -5.66 16.89 0.99
C GLY A 219 -4.48 16.72 0.03
N PRO A 220 -4.31 17.62 -0.96
CA PRO A 220 -3.31 17.45 -1.99
C PRO A 220 -1.88 17.63 -1.50
N LEU A 221 -1.00 16.69 -1.89
CA LEU A 221 0.42 16.63 -1.53
C LEU A 221 1.21 17.90 -1.87
N ASP A 222 0.80 18.58 -2.95
CA ASP A 222 1.18 19.96 -3.24
C ASP A 222 -0.08 20.81 -3.48
N SER A 223 -0.66 21.28 -2.39
CA SER A 223 -1.83 22.15 -2.40
C SER A 223 -1.59 23.47 -3.17
N LYS A 224 -0.35 23.98 -3.23
CA LYS A 224 -0.02 25.21 -3.99
C LYS A 224 -0.03 24.93 -5.49
N ALA A 225 0.56 23.82 -5.94
CA ALA A 225 0.50 23.39 -7.34
C ALA A 225 -0.94 23.08 -7.77
N VAL A 226 -1.71 22.35 -6.96
CA VAL A 226 -3.12 22.04 -7.26
C VAL A 226 -3.97 23.31 -7.36
N ALA A 227 -3.82 24.27 -6.44
CA ALA A 227 -4.49 25.57 -6.55
C ALA A 227 -4.10 26.33 -7.83
N LYS A 228 -2.82 26.31 -8.21
CA LYS A 228 -2.33 26.90 -9.47
C LYS A 228 -2.93 26.23 -10.70
N GLN A 229 -3.02 24.89 -10.75
CA GLN A 229 -3.65 24.19 -11.87
C GLN A 229 -5.16 24.44 -11.93
N LYS A 230 -5.86 24.47 -10.78
CA LYS A 230 -7.28 24.85 -10.71
C LYS A 230 -7.53 26.24 -11.30
N LYS A 231 -6.69 27.24 -10.98
CA LYS A 231 -6.76 28.58 -11.61
C LYS A 231 -6.50 28.55 -13.12
N LEU A 232 -5.55 27.73 -13.59
CA LEU A 232 -5.23 27.61 -15.02
C LEU A 232 -6.32 26.93 -15.86
N LEU A 233 -7.18 26.11 -15.26
CA LEU A 233 -8.34 25.51 -15.93
C LEU A 233 -9.43 26.53 -16.28
N GLY A 234 -9.64 27.54 -15.43
CA GLY A 234 -10.59 28.63 -15.69
C GLY A 234 -10.05 29.73 -16.62
N GLY A 235 -8.81 29.60 -17.12
CA GLY A 235 -8.21 30.58 -18.01
C GLY A 235 -8.58 30.36 -19.48
N LYS A 236 -8.63 31.44 -20.27
CA LYS A 236 -8.99 31.44 -21.71
C LYS A 236 -8.11 30.58 -22.63
N SER A 237 -7.02 29.97 -22.15
CA SER A 237 -6.04 29.25 -22.98
C SER A 237 -6.25 27.74 -22.94
N VAL A 238 -6.86 27.18 -23.99
CA VAL A 238 -7.13 25.74 -24.16
C VAL A 238 -5.86 24.89 -23.94
N ARG A 239 -4.70 25.30 -24.47
CA ARG A 239 -3.42 24.59 -24.27
C ARG A 239 -2.99 24.56 -22.80
N LYS A 240 -3.17 25.66 -22.05
CA LYS A 240 -2.86 25.71 -20.61
C LYS A 240 -3.86 24.87 -19.81
N ALA A 241 -5.15 24.93 -20.14
CA ALA A 241 -6.19 24.12 -19.51
C ALA A 241 -5.95 22.61 -19.72
N LYS A 242 -5.65 22.16 -20.96
CA LYS A 242 -5.33 20.74 -21.25
C LYS A 242 -4.07 20.26 -20.51
N ARG A 243 -3.06 21.12 -20.32
CA ARG A 243 -1.89 20.81 -19.47
C ARG A 243 -2.27 20.73 -17.99
N ALA A 244 -3.01 21.71 -17.49
CA ALA A 244 -3.45 21.76 -16.09
C ALA A 244 -4.32 20.55 -15.71
N ARG A 245 -5.20 20.11 -16.61
CA ARG A 245 -6.02 18.89 -16.44
C ARG A 245 -5.15 17.66 -16.20
N ARG A 246 -4.17 17.40 -17.06
CA ARG A 246 -3.24 16.26 -16.92
C ARG A 246 -2.43 16.32 -15.62
N LEU A 247 -1.98 17.51 -15.22
CA LEU A 247 -1.22 17.68 -13.97
C LEU A 247 -2.09 17.51 -12.71
N LEU A 248 -3.39 17.80 -12.78
CA LEU A 248 -4.34 17.50 -11.70
C LEU A 248 -4.67 16.00 -11.66
N ASP A 249 -4.83 15.36 -12.82
CA ASP A 249 -5.02 13.90 -12.91
C ASP A 249 -3.80 13.13 -12.38
N ALA A 250 -2.60 13.72 -12.48
CA ALA A 250 -1.36 13.21 -11.91
C ALA A 250 -1.16 13.53 -10.42
N SER A 251 -1.97 14.42 -9.83
CA SER A 251 -1.74 14.92 -8.48
C SER A 251 -2.14 13.89 -7.43
N MET A 252 -1.34 13.80 -6.37
CA MET A 252 -1.56 12.87 -5.27
C MET A 252 -2.26 13.55 -4.10
N THR A 253 -3.13 12.80 -3.45
CA THR A 253 -3.74 13.14 -2.16
C THR A 253 -2.97 12.44 -1.05
N CYS A 254 -2.58 13.16 -0.01
CA CYS A 254 -1.99 12.59 1.19
C CYS A 254 -3.08 12.00 2.08
N ILE A 255 -2.80 10.83 2.64
CA ILE A 255 -3.65 10.16 3.61
C ILE A 255 -2.78 9.69 4.78
N SER A 256 -3.34 9.75 5.97
CA SER A 256 -2.70 9.30 7.22
C SER A 256 -3.68 8.47 8.05
N LEU A 257 -3.19 7.73 9.04
CA LEU A 257 -4.05 7.00 9.98
C LEU A 257 -4.92 7.99 10.76
N SER A 258 -6.21 7.68 10.95
CA SER A 258 -7.11 8.55 11.75
C SER A 258 -6.77 8.57 13.23
N GLN A 259 -6.03 7.57 13.69
CA GLN A 259 -5.54 7.44 15.05
C GLN A 259 -4.07 7.83 15.05
N ASP A 260 -3.68 8.69 15.99
CA ASP A 260 -2.29 9.05 16.16
C ASP A 260 -1.58 7.87 16.85
N VAL A 261 -1.03 6.99 16.03
CA VAL A 261 -0.24 5.83 16.44
C VAL A 261 1.15 6.33 16.83
N GLN A 262 1.22 6.91 18.03
CA GLN A 262 2.46 7.38 18.63
C GLN A 262 3.14 6.23 19.39
N PHE A 263 4.37 5.93 19.00
CA PHE A 263 5.29 5.11 19.77
C PHE A 263 5.96 6.03 20.80
N VAL A 264 5.37 6.16 21.98
CA VAL A 264 5.83 7.12 23.02
C VAL A 264 6.59 6.38 24.10
N GLY A 265 7.89 6.64 24.22
CA GLY A 265 8.69 6.13 25.33
C GLY A 265 8.37 6.85 26.64
N LYS A 266 8.16 6.09 27.72
CA LYS A 266 8.34 6.59 29.10
C LYS A 266 9.78 6.35 29.53
N ALA A 267 10.57 7.41 29.68
CA ALA A 267 11.87 7.36 30.33
C ALA A 267 11.69 7.12 31.85
N GLY A 268 11.44 5.87 32.22
CA GLY A 268 11.40 5.42 33.61
C GLY A 268 12.80 5.03 34.08
N VAL A 269 13.56 5.99 34.60
CA VAL A 269 14.82 5.70 35.31
C VAL A 269 14.47 5.04 36.66
N SER A 270 14.35 3.71 36.66
CA SER A 270 14.23 2.91 37.88
C SER A 270 15.59 2.32 38.26
N ASP A 271 16.41 3.14 38.94
CA ASP A 271 17.60 2.64 39.62
C ASP A 271 17.23 1.65 40.72
N GLY A 272 17.99 0.55 40.82
CA GLY A 272 18.06 -0.27 42.04
C GLY A 272 17.04 -1.40 42.19
N SER A 273 17.25 -2.52 41.50
CA SER A 273 16.94 -3.83 42.08
C SER A 273 18.00 -4.89 41.74
N THR A 274 18.63 -5.43 42.77
CA THR A 274 19.68 -6.46 42.70
C THR A 274 19.08 -7.87 42.76
N GLY A 275 18.38 -8.25 41.69
CA GLY A 275 17.91 -9.63 41.51
C GLY A 275 18.98 -10.54 40.89
N THR A 276 19.16 -11.75 41.43
CA THR A 276 20.16 -12.75 40.96
C THR A 276 19.77 -13.50 39.68
N GLY A 277 18.75 -13.04 38.95
CA GLY A 277 18.40 -13.58 37.63
C GLY A 277 19.31 -13.01 36.55
N SER A 278 19.69 -13.81 35.55
CA SER A 278 20.38 -13.30 34.37
C SER A 278 19.50 -12.29 33.65
N LYS A 279 19.98 -11.05 33.50
CA LYS A 279 19.29 -10.02 32.71
C LYS A 279 19.12 -10.53 31.28
N LYS A 280 17.88 -10.58 30.80
CA LYS A 280 17.57 -11.00 29.44
C LYS A 280 17.94 -9.87 28.48
N THR A 281 18.56 -10.22 27.35
CA THR A 281 18.87 -9.26 26.29
C THR A 281 17.58 -8.60 25.77
N PRO A 282 17.62 -7.30 25.44
CA PRO A 282 16.52 -6.64 24.74
C PRO A 282 16.19 -7.36 23.43
N HIS A 283 14.92 -7.58 23.15
CA HIS A 283 14.50 -8.23 21.89
C HIS A 283 13.06 -7.86 21.53
N TRP A 284 12.78 -7.78 20.23
CA TRP A 284 11.44 -7.52 19.72
C TRP A 284 10.55 -8.75 19.87
N ARG A 285 9.46 -8.60 20.62
CA ARG A 285 8.31 -9.50 20.51
C ARG A 285 7.48 -9.04 19.32
N ARG A 286 7.43 -9.86 18.27
CA ARG A 286 6.75 -9.55 17.02
C ARG A 286 5.27 -9.22 17.24
N GLY A 287 4.80 -8.21 16.52
CA GLY A 287 3.38 -7.90 16.43
C GLY A 287 2.69 -8.90 15.50
N HIS A 288 1.37 -8.97 15.55
CA HIS A 288 0.59 -9.83 14.67
C HIS A 288 -0.89 -9.40 14.69
N PHE A 289 -1.64 -9.76 13.66
CA PHE A 289 -3.09 -9.69 13.73
C PHE A 289 -3.64 -11.01 14.30
N ARG A 290 -4.67 -10.94 15.15
CA ARG A 290 -5.37 -12.12 15.66
C ARG A 290 -6.88 -11.92 15.69
N HIS A 291 -7.63 -13.00 15.49
CA HIS A 291 -9.05 -13.03 15.80
C HIS A 291 -9.26 -13.04 17.31
N GLN A 292 -9.91 -12.00 17.83
CA GLN A 292 -10.32 -11.91 19.23
C GLN A 292 -11.85 -11.99 19.30
N ARG A 293 -12.38 -12.87 20.15
CA ARG A 293 -13.83 -12.94 20.37
C ARG A 293 -14.30 -11.71 21.14
N VAL A 294 -15.34 -11.06 20.63
CA VAL A 294 -15.94 -9.82 21.15
C VAL A 294 -17.47 -9.93 21.21
N GLY A 295 -18.13 -8.85 21.62
CA GLY A 295 -19.60 -8.78 21.73
C GLY A 295 -20.17 -9.58 22.91
N PRO A 296 -21.49 -9.46 23.15
CA PRO A 296 -22.21 -10.24 24.17
C PRO A 296 -21.96 -11.74 23.98
N GLY A 297 -21.67 -12.45 25.07
CA GLY A 297 -21.42 -13.90 25.03
C GLY A 297 -20.18 -14.35 24.25
N ARG A 298 -19.34 -13.43 23.74
CA ARG A 298 -18.18 -13.74 22.86
C ARG A 298 -18.59 -14.45 21.56
N CYS A 299 -19.76 -14.13 21.04
CA CYS A 299 -20.31 -14.73 19.81
C CYS A 299 -19.71 -14.13 18.53
N GLU A 300 -19.18 -12.92 18.57
CA GLU A 300 -18.53 -12.25 17.44
C GLU A 300 -17.02 -12.48 17.47
N SER A 301 -16.36 -12.39 16.30
CA SER A 301 -14.91 -12.38 16.18
C SER A 301 -14.47 -11.12 15.45
N ARG A 302 -13.55 -10.35 16.04
CA ARG A 302 -12.99 -9.14 15.44
C ARG A 302 -11.47 -9.29 15.28
N LEU A 303 -10.99 -9.02 14.08
CA LEU A 303 -9.57 -9.08 13.74
C LEU A 303 -8.87 -7.88 14.39
N THR A 304 -8.02 -8.16 15.38
CA THR A 304 -7.41 -7.19 16.30
C THR A 304 -5.90 -7.15 16.08
N PHE A 305 -5.32 -5.96 15.95
CA PHE A 305 -3.87 -5.79 15.87
C PHE A 305 -3.25 -5.91 17.26
N ILE A 306 -2.26 -6.80 17.39
CA ILE A 306 -1.39 -6.89 18.56
C ILE A 306 -0.06 -6.23 18.18
N PRO A 307 0.31 -5.12 18.83
CA PRO A 307 1.50 -4.37 18.45
C PRO A 307 2.79 -5.14 18.76
N PRO A 308 3.86 -4.87 17.98
CA PRO A 308 5.20 -5.27 18.36
C PRO A 308 5.63 -4.49 19.61
N ILE A 309 6.41 -5.12 20.49
CA ILE A 309 6.93 -4.50 21.72
C ILE A 309 8.35 -5.02 21.94
N LEU A 310 9.33 -4.14 22.18
CA LEU A 310 10.66 -4.54 22.63
C LEU A 310 10.59 -4.91 24.12
N ILE A 311 10.95 -6.14 24.43
CA ILE A 311 11.03 -6.66 25.79
C ILE A 311 12.41 -6.34 26.36
N ASN A 312 12.48 -5.94 27.64
CA ASN A 312 13.66 -5.45 28.34
C ASN A 312 14.24 -4.15 27.74
N SER A 313 13.36 -3.22 27.30
CA SER A 313 13.77 -1.95 26.68
C SER A 313 14.60 -1.07 27.62
N GLU A 314 14.42 -1.19 28.93
CA GLU A 314 15.23 -0.54 29.97
C GLU A 314 16.70 -0.99 29.99
N SER A 315 17.02 -2.11 29.33
CA SER A 315 18.39 -2.62 29.17
C SER A 315 18.97 -2.38 27.77
N PHE A 316 18.27 -1.64 26.89
CA PHE A 316 18.72 -1.33 25.54
C PHE A 316 19.65 -0.11 25.52
N VAL A 317 20.87 -0.30 24.99
CA VAL A 317 21.89 0.74 24.86
C VAL A 317 22.02 1.10 23.37
N GLY A 318 21.12 1.96 22.89
CA GLY A 318 21.01 2.37 21.48
C GLY A 318 20.00 3.50 21.27
N GLU A 319 19.77 3.90 20.01
CA GLU A 319 18.76 4.93 19.68
C GLU A 319 17.31 4.40 19.80
N LEU A 320 16.44 5.28 20.28
CA LEU A 320 15.12 4.95 20.81
C LEU A 320 14.03 4.89 19.71
N ALA A 321 14.17 3.97 18.75
CA ALA A 321 13.04 3.45 17.99
C ALA A 321 12.16 2.48 18.83
N ASP A 322 12.38 2.47 20.17
CA ASP A 322 12.19 1.31 21.03
C ASP A 322 11.93 1.67 22.52
N THR A 323 10.84 1.27 23.19
CA THR A 323 9.44 1.13 22.76
C THR A 323 8.50 1.50 23.92
N GLU A 324 7.32 1.99 23.58
CA GLU A 324 6.04 1.38 23.98
C GLU A 324 4.98 1.84 22.96
N TYR A 325 3.93 1.06 22.73
CA TYR A 325 2.92 1.36 21.70
C TYR A 325 1.66 1.97 22.32
N CYS A 326 1.28 3.18 21.88
CA CYS A 326 0.06 3.85 22.30
C CYS A 326 -0.87 4.08 21.10
N ILE A 327 -2.02 3.40 21.07
CA ILE A 327 -3.15 3.83 20.23
C ILE A 327 -3.83 5.00 20.94
N ARG A 328 -3.77 6.19 20.33
CA ARG A 328 -4.67 7.29 20.71
C ARG A 328 -5.83 7.36 19.71
N THR A 329 -6.97 6.78 20.10
CA THR A 329 -8.27 7.14 19.52
C THR A 329 -8.55 8.59 19.90
N GLY A 330 -8.36 9.51 18.95
CA GLY A 330 -8.54 10.95 19.15
C GLY A 330 -10.01 11.36 19.28
N GLY A 331 -10.68 10.96 20.36
CA GLY A 331 -12.08 11.29 20.67
C GLY A 331 -13.14 10.70 19.73
N ALA A 332 -12.75 10.23 18.55
CA ALA A 332 -13.62 9.51 17.63
C ALA A 332 -14.05 8.18 18.26
N GLU A 333 -15.33 8.10 18.60
CA GLU A 333 -16.02 6.83 18.80
C GLU A 333 -15.73 5.95 17.58
N LEU A 334 -15.18 4.76 17.81
CA LEU A 334 -15.12 3.75 16.76
C LEU A 334 -16.55 3.53 16.28
N PRO A 335 -16.87 3.70 14.99
CA PRO A 335 -18.23 3.50 14.51
C PRO A 335 -18.57 2.03 14.68
N ASP A 336 -19.29 1.69 15.75
CA ASP A 336 -19.61 0.31 16.14
C ASP A 336 -20.68 -0.32 15.24
N GLN A 337 -20.94 0.30 14.08
CA GLN A 337 -21.84 -0.13 13.03
C GLN A 337 -21.22 0.17 11.64
N LEU A 338 -20.32 -0.69 11.18
CA LEU A 338 -20.18 -0.95 9.74
C LEU A 338 -21.29 -1.91 9.27
N GLY A 339 -22.53 -1.53 9.57
CA GLY A 339 -23.74 -2.18 9.06
C GLY A 339 -24.10 -1.64 7.68
N GLU A 340 -23.96 -2.46 6.66
CA GLU A 340 -24.79 -2.47 5.43
C GLU A 340 -25.10 -1.12 4.75
N ARG A 341 -24.15 -0.18 4.64
CA ARG A 341 -24.37 1.07 3.87
C ARG A 341 -23.21 1.53 2.98
N HIS A 342 -22.85 0.72 1.97
CA HIS A 342 -22.18 1.26 0.77
C HIS A 342 -22.34 0.42 -0.52
N LEU A 343 -23.59 0.14 -0.95
CA LEU A 343 -23.86 -0.40 -2.30
C LEU A 343 -25.07 0.23 -3.04
N GLN A 344 -25.73 1.25 -2.47
CA GLN A 344 -26.97 1.82 -3.04
C GLN A 344 -26.89 3.35 -3.26
N SER A 345 -26.04 3.83 -4.19
CA SER A 345 -26.16 5.21 -4.72
C SER A 345 -25.52 5.44 -6.11
N GLN A 346 -25.61 4.46 -7.03
CA GLN A 346 -25.38 4.69 -8.48
C GLN A 346 -26.40 3.94 -9.36
N ALA A 347 -27.68 4.15 -9.06
CA ALA A 347 -28.78 3.82 -9.96
C ALA A 347 -29.93 4.79 -9.64
N ASP A 348 -29.97 5.93 -10.35
CA ASP A 348 -31.15 6.78 -10.63
C ASP A 348 -30.73 8.13 -11.24
N SER A 349 -30.29 8.09 -12.51
CA SER A 349 -30.15 9.30 -13.34
C SER A 349 -30.15 9.01 -14.84
N ILE A 350 -31.05 8.13 -15.30
CA ILE A 350 -31.47 8.08 -16.71
C ILE A 350 -32.97 8.42 -16.76
N GLY A 351 -33.27 9.71 -16.64
CA GLY A 351 -34.60 10.24 -16.91
C GLY A 351 -34.81 10.35 -18.41
N THR A 352 -35.75 9.58 -18.94
CA THR A 352 -36.20 9.66 -20.33
C THR A 352 -36.79 11.03 -20.64
N ALA A 353 -36.33 11.66 -21.72
CA ALA A 353 -37.06 12.74 -22.37
C ALA A 353 -37.87 12.15 -23.52
N GLN A 354 -39.19 12.43 -23.51
CA GLN A 354 -40.05 12.38 -24.69
C GLN A 354 -40.26 13.81 -25.20
#